data_AF-A0AAU3Q460-F1
#
_entry.id   AF-A0AAU3Q460-F1
#
_cell.length_a   1.000
_cell.length_b   1.000
_cell.length_c   1.000
_cell.angle_alpha   90.00
_cell.angle_beta   90.00
_cell.angle_gamma   90.00
#
_symmetry.space_group_name_H-M   'P 1'
#
loop_
_entity.id
_entity.type
_entity.pdbx_description
1 polymer ?
#
loop_
_entity_poly.entity_id
_entity_poly.type
_entity_poly.pdbx_seq_one_letter_code
_entity_poly.pdbx_strand_id
1 'polypeptide(L)'
;MTRRYSERLTTLTDDKRYPARELVDLYHQRWEIETSYFELKSTILGGRVLRARTPAGVTQEVYALLITYQALRTAIADTALAAPGLRPDRGSFTIAVHTARDQLILAAGVLATTTIDLIGAIGRAVLSSPLPPRRQRSSPRVVKRAISKHRAKGDIDRNIYKTQISVHILPG
;
A
#
# COMPACT_ATOMS: atom_id res chain seq x y z
N MET A 1 28.59 17.20 0.75
CA MET A 1 27.22 16.99 1.24
C MET A 1 26.27 17.71 0.28
N THR A 2 25.74 17.01 -0.73
CA THR A 2 24.93 17.62 -1.79
C THR A 2 23.52 17.92 -1.27
N ARG A 3 23.23 19.18 -0.97
CA ARG A 3 21.91 19.63 -0.50
C ARG A 3 20.93 19.55 -1.68
N ARG A 4 20.01 18.60 -1.66
CA ARG A 4 18.98 18.44 -2.68
C ARG A 4 17.67 19.06 -2.19
N TYR A 5 17.13 20.00 -2.95
CA TYR A 5 15.84 20.62 -2.69
C TYR A 5 14.74 19.87 -3.43
N SER A 6 13.57 19.74 -2.81
CA SER A 6 12.37 19.14 -3.41
C SER A 6 11.20 20.09 -3.20
N GLU A 7 10.74 20.73 -4.28
CA GLU A 7 9.61 21.66 -4.24
C GLU A 7 8.29 20.89 -4.38
N ARG A 8 7.26 21.31 -3.65
CA ARG A 8 5.91 20.76 -3.74
C ARG A 8 4.88 21.87 -3.81
N LEU A 9 3.93 21.67 -4.70
CA LEU A 9 2.78 22.55 -4.89
C LEU A 9 1.57 21.88 -4.24
N THR A 10 0.81 22.66 -3.47
CA THR A 10 -0.42 22.22 -2.80
C THR A 10 -1.46 23.32 -2.91
N THR A 11 -2.74 22.94 -2.98
CA THR A 11 -3.88 23.88 -2.90
C THR A 11 -4.27 24.20 -1.46
N LEU A 12 -3.61 23.57 -0.48
CA LEU A 12 -3.79 23.84 0.95
C LEU A 12 -2.95 25.07 1.34
N THR A 13 -3.61 26.21 1.52
CA THR A 13 -2.96 27.53 1.70
C THR A 13 -2.75 27.95 3.15
N ASP A 14 -3.48 27.34 4.09
CA ASP A 14 -3.36 27.61 5.53
C ASP A 14 -2.25 26.75 6.14
N ASP A 15 -1.09 27.37 6.38
CA ASP A 15 0.11 26.71 6.91
C ASP A 15 -0.01 26.31 8.38
N LYS A 16 -0.88 26.97 9.15
CA LYS A 16 -1.19 26.62 10.54
C LYS A 16 -2.09 25.40 10.62
N ARG A 17 -3.08 25.31 9.73
CA ARG A 17 -4.00 24.17 9.65
C ARG A 17 -3.40 22.96 8.94
N TYR A 18 -2.50 23.20 7.97
CA TYR A 18 -1.85 22.16 7.19
C TYR A 18 -0.32 22.31 7.25
N PRO A 19 0.30 21.94 8.39
CA PRO A 19 1.74 22.10 8.56
C PRO A 19 2.50 21.39 7.44
N ALA A 20 3.44 22.09 6.81
CA ALA A 20 4.16 21.55 5.66
C ALA A 20 4.93 20.25 5.97
N ARG A 21 5.30 20.00 7.23
CA ARG A 21 5.87 18.71 7.66
C ARG A 21 4.88 17.56 7.48
N GLU A 22 3.62 17.73 7.88
CA GLU A 22 2.57 16.71 7.72
C GLU A 22 2.28 16.46 6.25
N LEU A 23 2.28 17.50 5.42
CA LEU A 23 2.13 17.36 3.96
C LEU A 23 3.29 16.58 3.34
N VAL A 24 4.52 16.80 3.84
CA VAL A 24 5.67 16.03 3.39
C VAL A 24 5.50 14.55 3.74
N ASP A 25 5.16 14.25 4.98
CA ASP A 25 4.93 12.90 5.49
C ASP A 25 3.79 12.18 4.74
N LEU A 26 2.67 12.86 4.49
CA LEU A 26 1.53 12.31 3.72
C LEU A 26 1.90 11.97 2.28
N TYR A 27 2.70 12.80 1.62
CA TYR A 27 3.12 12.49 0.26
C TYR A 27 4.06 11.27 0.22
N HIS A 28 4.84 11.02 1.27
CA HIS A 28 5.61 9.78 1.37
C HIS A 28 4.67 8.58 1.46
N GLN A 29 3.51 8.71 2.09
CA GLN A 29 2.45 7.68 2.07
C GLN A 29 1.81 7.50 0.68
N ARG A 30 1.91 8.47 -0.24
CA ARG A 30 1.41 8.28 -1.62
C ARG A 30 2.07 7.09 -2.32
N TRP A 31 3.29 6.73 -1.93
CA TRP A 31 3.98 5.55 -2.45
C TRP A 31 3.28 4.23 -2.10
N GLU A 32 2.36 4.23 -1.13
CA GLU A 32 1.55 3.06 -0.79
C GLU A 32 0.65 2.60 -1.94
N ILE A 33 0.29 3.50 -2.87
CA ILE A 33 -0.51 3.12 -4.04
C ILE A 33 0.21 2.10 -4.94
N GLU A 34 1.55 2.16 -5.02
CA GLU A 34 2.33 1.17 -5.77
C GLU A 34 2.22 -0.22 -5.16
N THR A 35 2.11 -0.29 -3.83
CA THR A 35 1.89 -1.55 -3.11
C THR A 35 0.50 -2.09 -3.39
N SER A 36 -0.51 -1.21 -3.42
CA SER A 36 -1.88 -1.57 -3.79
C SER A 36 -1.95 -2.14 -5.22
N TYR A 37 -1.24 -1.52 -6.18
CA TYR A 37 -1.14 -2.05 -7.54
C TYR A 37 -0.42 -3.39 -7.60
N PHE A 38 0.64 -3.57 -6.82
CA PHE A 38 1.34 -4.85 -6.72
C PHE A 38 0.42 -5.94 -6.17
N GLU A 39 -0.35 -5.65 -5.13
CA GLU A 39 -1.31 -6.59 -4.53
C GLU A 39 -2.39 -7.02 -5.51
N LEU A 40 -3.01 -6.06 -6.20
CA LEU A 40 -4.04 -6.32 -7.23
C LEU A 40 -3.49 -7.13 -8.40
N LYS A 41 -2.36 -6.70 -8.98
CA LYS A 41 -1.85 -7.25 -10.24
C LYS A 41 -1.00 -8.50 -10.05
N SER A 42 -0.32 -8.63 -8.92
CA SER A 42 0.66 -9.68 -8.69
C SER A 42 0.21 -10.64 -7.59
N THR A 43 -0.17 -10.15 -6.41
CA THR A 43 -0.48 -11.02 -5.28
C THR A 43 -1.80 -11.80 -5.47
N ILE A 44 -2.90 -11.13 -5.82
CA ILE A 44 -4.19 -11.80 -6.06
C ILE A 44 -4.10 -12.70 -7.30
N LEU A 45 -3.65 -12.10 -8.41
CA LEU A 45 -3.60 -12.77 -9.70
C LEU A 45 -2.52 -13.84 -9.79
N GLY A 46 -1.44 -13.76 -9.02
CA GLY A 46 -0.33 -14.72 -9.06
C GLY A 46 0.31 -14.83 -10.44
N GLY A 47 0.45 -13.70 -11.14
CA GLY A 47 0.99 -13.66 -12.51
C GLY A 47 0.02 -14.09 -13.62
N ARG A 48 -1.23 -14.43 -13.28
CA ARG A 48 -2.28 -14.75 -14.26
C ARG A 48 -2.86 -13.48 -14.88
N VAL A 49 -3.33 -13.61 -16.11
CA VAL A 49 -4.09 -12.57 -16.81
C VAL A 49 -5.60 -12.81 -16.70
N LEU A 50 -6.39 -11.78 -16.99
CA LEU A 50 -7.83 -11.88 -17.11
C LEU A 50 -8.21 -12.90 -18.20
N ARG A 51 -9.27 -13.69 -17.97
CA ARG A 51 -9.62 -14.85 -18.81
C ARG A 51 -10.79 -14.57 -19.76
N ALA A 52 -11.67 -13.66 -19.39
CA ALA A 52 -12.83 -13.29 -20.18
C ALA A 52 -12.45 -12.82 -21.59
N ARG A 53 -13.25 -13.23 -22.58
CA ARG A 53 -13.07 -12.88 -23.99
C ARG A 53 -14.08 -11.85 -24.49
N THR A 54 -14.90 -11.29 -23.59
CA THR A 54 -15.88 -10.24 -23.91
C THR A 54 -15.61 -9.01 -23.03
N PRO A 55 -15.89 -7.78 -23.52
CA PRO A 55 -15.72 -6.57 -22.72
C PRO A 55 -16.48 -6.62 -21.39
N ALA A 56 -17.71 -7.12 -21.40
CA ALA A 56 -18.51 -7.27 -20.17
C ALA A 56 -17.88 -8.24 -19.17
N GLY A 57 -17.37 -9.39 -19.63
CA GLY A 57 -16.69 -10.35 -18.75
C GLY A 57 -15.37 -9.80 -18.19
N VAL A 58 -14.61 -9.04 -18.99
CA VAL A 58 -13.40 -8.36 -18.51
C VAL A 58 -13.75 -7.36 -17.41
N THR A 59 -14.79 -6.55 -17.61
CA THR A 59 -15.29 -5.63 -16.58
C THR A 59 -15.68 -6.37 -15.30
N GLN A 60 -16.39 -7.50 -15.42
CA GLN A 60 -16.76 -8.33 -14.27
C GLN A 60 -15.53 -8.85 -13.51
N GLU A 61 -14.52 -9.37 -14.21
CA GLU A 61 -13.28 -9.86 -13.57
C GLU A 61 -12.52 -8.73 -12.86
N VAL A 62 -12.48 -7.52 -13.45
CA VAL A 62 -11.89 -6.34 -12.81
C VAL A 62 -12.64 -5.99 -11.52
N TYR A 63 -13.97 -5.96 -11.54
CA TYR A 63 -14.75 -5.71 -10.33
C TYR A 63 -14.55 -6.80 -9.28
N ALA A 64 -14.50 -8.08 -9.67
CA ALA A 64 -14.22 -9.18 -8.76
C ALA A 64 -12.85 -9.01 -8.06
N LEU A 65 -11.82 -8.59 -8.79
CA LEU A 65 -10.50 -8.28 -8.23
C LEU A 65 -10.56 -7.12 -7.24
N LEU A 66 -11.24 -6.02 -7.60
CA LEU A 66 -11.36 -4.84 -6.75
C LEU A 66 -12.15 -5.14 -5.46
N ILE A 67 -13.24 -5.90 -5.56
CA ILE A 67 -14.04 -6.33 -4.41
C ILE A 67 -13.21 -7.23 -3.49
N THR A 68 -12.51 -8.22 -4.05
CA THR A 68 -11.63 -9.12 -3.27
C THR A 68 -10.54 -8.33 -2.54
N TYR A 69 -9.90 -7.40 -3.24
CA TYR A 69 -8.90 -6.51 -2.66
C TYR A 69 -9.49 -5.69 -1.51
N GLN A 70 -10.64 -5.05 -1.74
CA GLN A 70 -11.27 -4.18 -0.76
C GLN A 70 -11.70 -4.96 0.47
N ALA A 71 -12.29 -6.15 0.30
CA ALA A 71 -12.70 -7.00 1.42
C ALA A 71 -11.52 -7.39 2.31
N LEU A 72 -10.40 -7.80 1.71
CA LEU A 72 -9.18 -8.15 2.46
C LEU A 72 -8.55 -6.93 3.14
N ARG A 73 -8.57 -5.77 2.49
CA ARG A 73 -8.08 -4.52 3.09
C ARG A 73 -8.95 -4.05 4.23
N THR A 74 -10.27 -4.19 4.13
CA THR A 74 -11.21 -3.92 5.22
C THR A 74 -10.93 -4.86 6.40
N ALA A 75 -10.78 -6.17 6.18
CA ALA A 75 -10.44 -7.10 7.26
C ALA A 75 -9.12 -6.74 7.97
N ILE A 76 -8.08 -6.33 7.22
CA ILE A 76 -6.82 -5.84 7.79
C ILE A 76 -7.03 -4.55 8.60
N ALA A 77 -7.82 -3.60 8.06
CA ALA A 77 -8.10 -2.33 8.73
C ALA A 77 -8.89 -2.54 10.02
N ASP A 78 -9.93 -3.36 10.00
CA ASP A 78 -10.75 -3.71 11.16
C ASP A 78 -9.91 -4.38 12.24
N THR A 79 -8.98 -5.26 11.84
CA THR A 79 -8.00 -5.87 12.74
C THR A 79 -7.11 -4.83 13.41
N ALA A 80 -6.60 -3.86 12.64
CA ALA A 80 -5.77 -2.78 13.16
C ALA A 80 -6.54 -1.82 14.09
N LEU A 81 -7.85 -1.66 13.86
CA LEU A 81 -8.74 -0.90 14.76
C LEU A 81 -9.02 -1.66 16.06
N ALA A 82 -9.22 -2.97 15.98
CA ALA A 82 -9.55 -3.81 17.14
C ALA A 82 -8.34 -4.16 18.02
N ALA A 83 -7.12 -4.20 17.46
CA ALA A 83 -5.91 -4.63 18.17
C ALA A 83 -4.88 -3.48 18.30
N PRO A 84 -4.59 -3.02 19.53
CA PRO A 84 -3.59 -1.99 19.75
C PRO A 84 -2.20 -2.39 19.22
N GLY A 85 -1.54 -1.48 18.50
CA GLY A 85 -0.15 -1.65 18.07
C GLY A 85 0.06 -2.21 16.66
N LEU A 86 -0.99 -2.67 15.98
CA LEU A 86 -0.92 -2.95 14.54
C LEU A 86 -1.35 -1.70 13.76
N ARG A 87 -0.44 -1.16 12.95
CA ARG A 87 -0.83 -0.17 11.94
C ARG A 87 -1.36 -0.90 10.69
N PRO A 88 -2.38 -0.38 9.99
CA PRO A 88 -2.92 -1.03 8.79
C PRO A 88 -1.87 -1.30 7.70
N ASP A 89 -0.87 -0.42 7.56
CA ASP A 89 0.24 -0.55 6.61
C ASP A 89 1.22 -1.69 6.95
N ARG A 90 1.14 -2.24 8.17
CA ARG A 90 1.91 -3.42 8.61
C ARG A 90 1.13 -4.74 8.46
N GLY A 91 -0.14 -4.69 8.09
CA GLY A 91 -0.91 -5.90 7.80
C GLY A 91 -0.45 -6.55 6.49
N SER A 92 0.02 -7.79 6.55
CA SER A 92 0.48 -8.51 5.36
C SER A 92 -0.69 -8.93 4.48
N PHE A 93 -0.82 -8.30 3.31
CA PHE A 93 -1.86 -8.64 2.33
C PHE A 93 -1.72 -10.07 1.81
N THR A 94 -0.49 -10.57 1.65
CA THR A 94 -0.22 -11.96 1.25
C THR A 94 -0.78 -12.94 2.27
N ILE A 95 -0.54 -12.72 3.57
CA ILE A 95 -1.10 -13.56 4.63
C ILE A 95 -2.62 -13.52 4.61
N ALA A 96 -3.22 -12.33 4.42
CA ALA A 96 -4.66 -12.20 4.34
C ALA A 96 -5.26 -13.00 3.16
N VAL A 97 -4.68 -12.90 1.96
CA VAL A 97 -5.12 -13.67 0.78
C VAL A 97 -5.02 -15.18 1.01
N HIS A 98 -3.89 -15.65 1.55
CA HIS A 98 -3.70 -17.08 1.82
C HIS A 98 -4.68 -17.59 2.86
N THR A 99 -4.85 -16.86 3.96
CA THR A 99 -5.80 -17.23 5.02
C THR A 99 -7.24 -17.26 4.51
N ALA A 100 -7.63 -16.29 3.67
CA ALA A 100 -8.96 -16.30 3.05
C ALA A 100 -9.16 -17.50 2.12
N ARG A 101 -8.14 -17.87 1.33
CA ARG A 101 -8.19 -19.08 0.49
C ARG A 101 -8.31 -20.35 1.33
N ASP A 102 -7.54 -20.45 2.41
CA ASP A 102 -7.57 -21.62 3.29
C ASP A 102 -8.95 -21.78 3.96
N GLN A 103 -9.58 -20.67 4.37
CA GLN A 103 -10.96 -20.71 4.89
C GLN A 103 -11.96 -21.25 3.87
N LEU A 104 -11.85 -20.85 2.60
CA LEU A 104 -12.70 -21.38 1.53
C LEU A 104 -12.44 -22.86 1.27
N ILE A 105 -11.17 -23.27 1.21
CA ILE A 105 -10.76 -24.66 0.95
C ILE A 105 -11.23 -25.59 2.07
N LEU A 106 -11.10 -25.16 3.32
CA LEU A 106 -11.47 -25.93 4.50
C LEU A 106 -12.97 -25.83 4.84
N ALA A 107 -13.74 -25.07 4.05
CA ALA A 107 -15.13 -24.71 4.37
C ALA A 107 -15.29 -24.21 5.82
N ALA A 108 -14.29 -23.45 6.29
CA ALA A 108 -14.24 -22.96 7.66
C ALA A 108 -15.45 -22.06 7.94
N GLY A 109 -16.19 -22.35 9.01
CA GLY A 109 -17.40 -21.60 9.38
C GLY A 109 -18.65 -21.89 8.54
N VAL A 110 -18.60 -22.87 7.62
CA VAL A 110 -19.80 -23.37 6.91
C VAL A 110 -20.56 -24.41 7.76
N LEU A 111 -19.84 -25.19 8.58
CA LEU A 111 -20.42 -26.26 9.40
C LEU A 111 -20.42 -25.98 10.90
N ALA A 112 -19.65 -25.00 11.36
CA ALA A 112 -19.54 -24.65 12.78
C ALA A 112 -20.30 -23.36 13.07
N THR A 113 -20.89 -23.27 14.26
CA THR A 113 -21.44 -22.04 14.86
C THR A 113 -20.28 -21.09 15.22
N THR A 114 -19.50 -20.69 14.21
CA THR A 114 -18.33 -19.84 14.41
C THR A 114 -18.81 -18.47 14.81
N THR A 115 -18.44 -18.03 16.01
CA THR A 115 -18.65 -16.64 16.44
C THR A 115 -17.90 -15.74 15.48
N ILE A 116 -18.63 -14.90 14.75
CA ILE A 116 -18.04 -13.90 13.85
C ILE A 116 -17.57 -12.74 14.72
N ASP A 117 -16.28 -12.72 15.05
CA ASP A 117 -15.62 -11.56 15.65
C ASP A 117 -14.98 -10.69 14.57
N LEU A 118 -14.83 -9.38 14.86
CA LEU A 118 -14.29 -8.40 13.91
C LEU A 118 -12.89 -8.78 13.39
N ILE A 119 -12.09 -9.44 14.23
CA ILE A 119 -10.74 -9.88 13.86
C ILE A 119 -10.82 -11.10 12.93
N GLY A 120 -11.69 -12.07 13.24
CA GLY A 120 -11.83 -13.28 12.44
C GLY A 120 -10.54 -14.08 12.31
N ALA A 121 -10.55 -15.13 11.48
CA ALA A 121 -9.34 -15.91 11.23
C ALA A 121 -8.31 -15.14 10.37
N ILE A 122 -8.74 -14.25 9.46
CA ILE A 122 -7.83 -13.42 8.66
C ILE A 122 -7.05 -12.46 9.56
N GLY A 123 -7.74 -11.71 10.43
CA GLY A 123 -7.11 -10.76 11.33
C GLY A 123 -6.17 -11.42 12.33
N ARG A 124 -6.56 -12.58 12.89
CA ARG A 124 -5.68 -13.38 13.77
C ARG A 124 -4.39 -13.77 13.08
N ALA A 125 -4.47 -14.25 11.83
CA ALA A 125 -3.28 -14.60 11.05
C ALA A 125 -2.40 -13.37 10.79
N VAL A 126 -2.99 -12.23 10.42
CA VAL A 126 -2.27 -10.98 10.19
C VAL A 126 -1.58 -10.47 11.47
N LEU A 127 -2.25 -10.53 12.63
CA LEU A 127 -1.69 -10.12 13.92
C LEU A 127 -0.53 -11.00 14.36
N SER A 128 -0.59 -12.29 14.05
CA SER A 128 0.46 -13.24 14.41
C SER A 128 1.77 -13.00 13.66
N SER A 129 1.72 -12.32 12.51
CA SER A 129 2.84 -12.15 11.59
C SER A 129 2.82 -10.76 10.93
N PRO A 130 2.95 -9.69 11.71
CA PRO A 130 2.92 -8.33 11.17
C PRO A 130 4.20 -8.06 10.37
N LEU A 131 4.08 -7.29 9.29
CA LEU A 131 5.23 -6.86 8.52
C LEU A 131 6.17 -5.99 9.38
N PRO A 132 7.49 -6.06 9.13
CA PRO A 132 8.46 -5.20 9.81
C PRO A 132 8.17 -3.72 9.52
N PRO A 133 8.65 -2.80 10.38
CA PRO A 133 8.55 -1.37 10.12
C PRO A 133 9.07 -1.02 8.73
N ARG A 134 8.30 -0.20 8.02
CA ARG A 134 8.61 0.10 6.62
C ARG A 134 9.87 0.96 6.53
N ARG A 135 10.75 0.60 5.60
CA ARG A 135 11.98 1.37 5.34
C ARG A 135 11.63 2.73 4.74
N GLN A 136 12.35 3.76 5.16
CA GLN A 136 12.29 5.07 4.51
C GLN A 136 12.74 4.94 3.05
N ARG A 137 11.86 5.33 2.12
CA ARG A 137 12.15 5.31 0.68
C ARG A 137 12.37 6.73 0.19
N SER A 138 13.57 7.00 -0.31
CA SER A 138 13.86 8.16 -1.16
C SER A 138 14.10 7.66 -2.59
N SER A 139 13.35 8.20 -3.54
CA SER A 139 13.63 8.00 -4.97
C SER A 139 13.67 9.38 -5.60
N PRO A 140 14.87 9.95 -5.76
CA PRO A 140 15.04 11.22 -6.45
C PRO A 140 14.31 11.17 -7.79
N ARG A 141 13.63 12.27 -8.14
CA ARG A 141 13.04 12.41 -9.48
C ARG A 141 14.20 12.52 -10.46
N VAL A 142 14.24 11.59 -11.41
CA VAL A 142 15.25 11.56 -12.47
C VAL A 142 14.51 11.56 -13.78
N VAL A 143 14.98 12.37 -14.74
CA VAL A 143 14.41 12.41 -16.09
C VAL A 143 14.44 10.99 -16.68
N LYS A 144 13.26 10.48 -17.05
CA LYS A 144 13.15 9.20 -17.75
C LYS A 144 13.81 9.36 -19.12
N ARG A 145 14.55 8.35 -19.56
CA ARG A 145 15.01 8.29 -20.96
C ARG A 145 13.79 7.98 -21.83
N ALA A 146 13.66 8.66 -22.96
CA ALA A 146 12.53 8.49 -23.86
C ALA A 146 12.37 7.05 -24.38
N ILE A 147 13.48 6.33 -24.60
CA ILE A 147 13.49 5.04 -25.33
C ILE A 147 13.91 3.85 -24.44
N SER A 148 14.28 4.09 -23.17
CA SER A 148 14.84 3.06 -22.29
C SER A 148 13.97 2.81 -21.08
N LYS A 149 13.68 1.53 -20.79
CA LYS A 149 13.03 1.09 -19.54
C LYS A 149 13.82 1.48 -18.28
N HIS A 150 15.12 1.76 -18.43
CA HIS A 150 16.00 2.19 -17.36
C HIS A 150 16.07 3.72 -17.28
N ARG A 151 16.19 4.26 -16.05
CA ARG A 151 16.39 5.70 -15.81
C ARG A 151 17.68 6.17 -16.49
N ALA A 152 17.74 7.47 -16.82
CA ALA A 152 18.99 8.10 -17.26
C ALA A 152 20.04 7.89 -16.17
N LYS A 153 21.27 7.51 -16.55
CA LYS A 153 22.39 7.30 -15.62
C LYS A 153 22.80 8.68 -15.10
N GLY A 154 22.15 9.13 -14.03
CA GLY A 154 22.69 10.16 -13.15
C GLY A 154 23.45 9.49 -12.01
N ASP A 155 24.29 10.27 -11.32
CA ASP A 155 24.86 9.84 -10.04
C ASP A 155 23.73 9.80 -8.99
N ILE A 156 23.04 8.65 -8.96
CA ILE A 156 21.96 8.35 -8.03
C ILE A 156 22.60 7.63 -6.87
N ASP A 157 22.92 8.38 -5.83
CA ASP A 157 23.27 7.82 -4.54
C ASP A 157 22.09 6.97 -4.03
N ARG A 158 22.33 5.67 -3.86
CA ARG A 158 21.34 4.68 -3.38
C ARG A 158 21.50 4.39 -1.89
N ASN A 159 22.42 5.05 -1.21
CA ASN A 159 22.57 4.87 0.22
C ASN A 159 21.36 5.43 0.97
N ILE A 160 20.97 4.68 2.00
CA ILE A 160 19.87 5.02 2.88
C ILE A 160 20.45 5.87 4.01
N TYR A 161 20.32 7.20 3.88
CA TYR A 161 20.70 8.13 4.94
C TYR A 161 19.49 8.48 5.82
N LYS A 162 19.73 8.76 7.11
CA LYS A 162 18.76 9.51 7.92
C LYS A 162 18.52 10.85 7.23
N THR A 163 17.33 11.02 6.68
CA THR A 163 16.97 12.24 5.95
C THR A 163 16.45 13.26 6.95
N GLN A 164 17.13 14.39 7.08
CA GLN A 164 16.62 15.55 7.82
C GLN A 164 15.81 16.41 6.84
N ILE A 165 14.51 16.55 7.11
CA ILE A 165 13.60 17.36 6.29
C ILE A 165 13.60 18.77 6.90
N SER A 166 14.14 19.74 6.16
CA SER A 166 14.00 21.17 6.47
C SER A 166 12.90 21.77 5.60
N VAL A 167 11.92 22.40 6.25
CA VAL A 167 10.78 23.03 5.58
C VAL A 167 11.02 24.54 5.53
N HIS A 168 10.95 25.12 4.34
CA HIS A 168 10.99 26.56 4.13
C HIS A 168 9.67 26.97 3.47
N ILE A 169 8.90 27.81 4.15
CA ILE A 169 7.67 28.40 3.61
C ILE A 169 8.09 29.69 2.90
N LEU A 170 7.80 29.79 1.60
CA LEU A 170 8.06 31.00 0.83
C LEU A 170 6.84 31.92 0.96
N PRO A 171 7.00 33.21 1.29
CA PRO A 171 5.91 34.16 1.21
C PRO A 171 5.46 34.29 -0.26
N GLY A 172 4.15 34.25 -0.47
CA GLY A 172 3.51 34.49 -1.78
C GLY A 172 3.42 35.96 -2.13
#